data_AF-A0A7R9BNG1-F1
#
_entry.id   AF-A0A7R9BNG1-F1
#
_cell.length_a   1.000
_cell.length_b   1.000
_cell.length_c   1.000
_cell.angle_alpha   90.00
_cell.angle_beta   90.00
_cell.angle_gamma   90.00
#
_symmetry.space_group_name_H-M   'P 1'
#
loop_
_entity.id
_entity.type
_entity.pdbx_description
1 polymer ?
#
loop_
_entity_poly.entity_id
_entity_poly.type
_entity_poly.pdbx_seq_one_letter_code
_entity_poly.pdbx_strand_id
1 'polypeptide(L)'
;MLQILSAVPKKMAIYRALVHVSTAYCNCDRDEIEEIVYPPPHDPEQIVHAMSWMDDELIKEITPQLIGKRPNTYTYTKALAETVLVKDAANLPVAIVRPSIVSAAWKEPIPGWVDNLNGATGLLVGAGKGLIRSILCHREKRADLIPVDIPINLMIAVAWHTAVKSPNRMLVYNCTSGEINPIRWGDVETWGHAVTQRYPFNDVMWYPSGTFKSSRTAHTVSCAMLHFLPAYLMDLAAFVAGKKPIMVRIHSKFSRALQALEYFTTREWRFKTGNVPSLWHQLGDGDQRVFNFDLKPMHWVTYLESYFLGARAFVLKEDPVDLPKARRRMKRMYWLHILTHAVIIFVVLRLVLGRSDSMKHLWYYFLSYAMYLQSLLSNAVTS
;
A
#
# COMPACT_ATOMS: atom_id res chain seq x y z
N MET A 1 5.25 16.46 -20.48
CA MET A 1 4.28 17.47 -19.99
C MET A 1 4.59 18.86 -20.53
N LEU A 2 5.82 19.37 -20.40
CA LEU A 2 6.29 20.60 -21.09
C LEU A 2 6.06 20.56 -22.60
N GLN A 3 6.35 19.43 -23.26
CA GLN A 3 6.01 19.23 -24.68
C GLN A 3 4.50 19.14 -24.95
N ILE A 4 3.67 18.72 -24.00
CA ILE A 4 2.21 18.62 -24.21
C ILE A 4 1.58 20.01 -24.15
N LEU A 5 1.98 20.85 -23.18
CA LEU A 5 1.46 22.22 -23.09
C LEU A 5 1.99 23.13 -24.22
N SER A 6 3.19 22.85 -24.74
CA SER A 6 3.72 23.55 -25.94
C SER A 6 3.22 22.97 -27.27
N ALA A 7 2.84 21.69 -27.34
CA ALA A 7 2.25 21.06 -28.53
C ALA A 7 0.72 21.18 -28.60
N VAL A 8 0.04 21.54 -27.51
CA VAL A 8 -1.35 21.98 -27.57
C VAL A 8 -1.36 23.27 -28.40
N PRO A 9 -1.97 23.28 -29.60
CA PRO A 9 -1.89 24.44 -30.47
C PRO A 9 -2.50 25.63 -29.71
N LYS A 10 -1.74 26.71 -29.52
CA LYS A 10 -2.25 27.99 -29.00
C LYS A 10 -3.47 28.53 -29.79
N LYS A 11 -3.77 27.91 -30.94
CA LYS A 11 -4.88 28.23 -31.86
C LYS A 11 -6.05 27.22 -31.86
N MET A 12 -6.05 26.16 -31.05
CA MET A 12 -7.17 25.19 -31.04
C MET A 12 -7.95 25.21 -29.72
N ALA A 13 -9.23 25.62 -29.84
CA ALA A 13 -10.29 25.65 -28.85
C ALA A 13 -10.01 26.47 -27.57
N ILE A 14 -10.91 27.39 -27.25
CA ILE A 14 -10.98 28.02 -25.92
C ILE A 14 -11.27 26.90 -24.92
N TYR A 15 -10.22 26.33 -24.30
CA TYR A 15 -10.40 25.32 -23.25
C TYR A 15 -11.19 25.96 -22.11
N ARG A 16 -12.37 25.39 -21.82
CA ARG A 16 -13.22 25.86 -20.72
C ARG A 16 -12.65 25.45 -19.37
N ALA A 17 -11.98 24.30 -19.28
CA ALA A 17 -11.24 23.88 -18.08
C ALA A 17 -10.14 22.87 -18.45
N LEU A 18 -9.04 22.91 -17.70
CA LEU A 18 -7.99 21.89 -17.67
C LEU A 18 -7.82 21.40 -16.23
N VAL A 19 -8.00 20.10 -16.00
CA VAL A 19 -7.77 19.51 -14.67
C VAL A 19 -6.51 18.65 -14.73
N HIS A 20 -5.48 19.05 -14.00
CA HIS A 20 -4.24 18.29 -13.88
C HIS A 20 -4.30 17.33 -12.69
N VAL A 21 -4.01 16.05 -12.95
CA VAL A 21 -3.93 15.03 -11.91
C VAL A 21 -2.49 14.95 -11.39
N SER A 22 -2.27 15.46 -10.19
CA SER A 22 -1.00 15.35 -9.48
C SER A 22 -1.06 14.22 -8.45
N THR A 23 -0.50 14.39 -7.27
CA THR A 23 -0.60 13.47 -6.13
C THR A 23 -0.44 14.25 -4.83
N ALA A 24 -1.12 13.83 -3.76
CA ALA A 24 -0.98 14.43 -2.44
C ALA A 24 0.49 14.41 -1.97
N TYR A 25 1.26 13.41 -2.40
CA TYR A 25 2.65 13.21 -2.02
C TYR A 25 3.67 14.01 -2.86
N CYS A 26 3.22 14.90 -3.76
CA CYS A 26 4.14 15.71 -4.56
C CYS A 26 4.92 16.73 -3.71
N ASN A 27 4.58 16.91 -2.43
CA ASN A 27 5.34 17.71 -1.46
C ASN A 27 5.54 16.94 -0.14
N CYS A 28 5.74 15.62 -0.23
CA CYS A 28 5.88 14.73 0.92
C CYS A 28 7.17 14.93 1.74
N ASP A 29 8.08 15.78 1.28
CA ASP A 29 9.24 16.27 2.02
C ASP A 29 8.88 17.29 3.13
N ARG A 30 7.61 17.68 3.22
CA ARG A 30 6.99 18.49 4.27
C ARG A 30 6.04 17.64 5.10
N ASP A 31 5.78 18.04 6.35
CA ASP A 31 4.82 17.35 7.23
C ASP A 31 3.37 17.82 7.01
N GLU A 32 3.19 19.12 6.74
CA GLU A 32 1.91 19.74 6.42
C GLU A 32 1.90 20.20 4.95
N ILE A 33 0.87 19.79 4.20
CA ILE A 33 0.70 20.08 2.78
C ILE A 33 -0.60 20.87 2.60
N GLU A 34 -0.45 22.09 2.14
CA GLU A 34 -1.53 23.02 1.83
C GLU A 34 -2.01 22.88 0.38
N GLU A 35 -3.16 23.49 0.09
CA GLU A 35 -3.77 23.57 -1.23
C GLU A 35 -3.21 24.74 -2.04
N ILE A 36 -1.88 24.78 -2.14
CA ILE A 36 -1.11 25.73 -2.95
C ILE A 36 -0.09 24.98 -3.80
N VAL A 37 0.35 25.60 -4.90
CA VAL A 37 1.53 25.13 -5.63
C VAL A 37 2.77 25.68 -4.94
N TYR A 38 3.60 24.78 -4.43
CA TYR A 38 4.84 25.17 -3.74
C TYR A 38 5.93 25.58 -4.75
N PRO A 39 6.90 26.41 -4.35
CA PRO A 39 8.07 26.68 -5.16
C PRO A 39 8.76 25.39 -5.60
N PRO A 40 9.19 25.29 -6.87
CA PRO A 40 9.82 24.08 -7.38
C PRO A 40 11.15 23.80 -6.66
N PRO A 41 11.56 22.52 -6.52
CA PRO A 41 12.90 22.20 -6.04
C PRO A 41 14.00 22.62 -7.04
N HIS A 42 13.69 22.62 -8.33
CA HIS A 42 14.60 22.99 -9.44
C HIS A 42 13.78 23.57 -10.60
N ASP A 43 14.37 24.38 -11.47
CA ASP A 43 13.65 24.84 -12.65
C ASP A 43 13.29 23.66 -13.59
N PRO A 44 12.00 23.40 -13.87
CA PRO A 44 11.61 22.29 -14.74
C PRO A 44 12.26 22.34 -16.14
N GLU A 45 12.49 23.52 -16.70
CA GLU A 45 13.13 23.66 -18.02
C GLU A 45 14.59 23.23 -17.99
N GLN A 46 15.33 23.60 -16.94
CA GLN A 46 16.72 23.21 -16.76
C GLN A 46 16.85 21.69 -16.56
N ILE A 47 15.91 21.08 -15.83
CA ILE A 47 15.85 19.63 -15.67
C ILE A 47 15.61 18.95 -17.01
N VAL A 48 14.63 19.41 -17.81
CA VAL A 48 14.39 18.83 -19.14
C VAL A 48 15.60 18.99 -20.05
N HIS A 49 16.24 20.16 -20.04
CA HIS A 49 17.45 20.39 -20.81
C HIS A 49 18.57 19.44 -20.38
N ALA A 50 18.82 19.28 -19.07
CA ALA A 50 19.79 18.33 -18.53
C ALA A 50 19.51 16.89 -19.00
N MET A 51 18.26 16.43 -18.87
CA MET A 51 17.86 15.08 -19.28
C MET A 51 17.94 14.85 -20.80
N SER A 52 18.01 15.92 -21.61
CA SER A 52 18.05 15.79 -23.08
C SER A 52 19.41 15.41 -23.63
N TRP A 53 20.49 15.67 -22.89
CA TRP A 53 21.87 15.39 -23.34
C TRP A 53 22.63 14.43 -22.42
N MET A 54 22.22 14.29 -21.15
CA MET A 54 22.83 13.34 -20.23
C MET A 54 22.50 11.90 -20.63
N ASP A 55 23.49 11.01 -20.53
CA ASP A 55 23.26 9.57 -20.70
C ASP A 55 22.61 8.95 -19.44
N ASP A 56 22.12 7.71 -19.60
CA ASP A 56 21.41 6.98 -18.54
C ASP A 56 22.28 6.71 -17.29
N GLU A 57 23.60 6.58 -17.46
CA GLU A 57 24.52 6.32 -16.34
C GLU A 57 24.67 7.57 -15.48
N LEU A 58 24.91 8.72 -16.10
CA LEU A 58 25.00 10.01 -15.42
C LEU A 58 23.66 10.37 -14.76
N ILE A 59 22.53 10.17 -15.44
CA ILE A 59 21.20 10.39 -14.86
C ILE A 59 21.02 9.57 -13.58
N LYS A 60 21.40 8.30 -13.62
CA LYS A 60 21.29 7.39 -12.46
C LYS A 60 22.17 7.86 -11.30
N GLU A 61 23.36 8.37 -11.57
CA GLU A 61 24.29 8.86 -10.54
C GLU A 61 23.78 10.15 -9.85
N ILE A 62 23.24 11.10 -10.63
CA ILE A 62 22.77 12.38 -10.07
C ILE A 62 21.35 12.32 -9.48
N THR A 63 20.54 11.32 -9.87
CA THR A 63 19.13 11.19 -9.44
C THR A 63 18.93 11.32 -7.92
N PRO A 64 19.71 10.63 -7.05
CA PRO A 64 19.54 10.75 -5.59
C PRO A 64 19.72 12.18 -5.07
N GLN A 65 20.63 12.94 -5.67
CA GLN A 65 20.89 14.34 -5.31
C GLN A 65 19.76 15.24 -5.80
N LEU A 66 19.26 15.02 -7.02
CA LEU A 66 18.15 15.78 -7.61
C LEU A 66 16.83 15.61 -6.85
N ILE A 67 16.46 14.39 -6.48
CA ILE A 67 15.20 14.13 -5.77
C ILE A 67 15.26 14.51 -4.29
N GLY A 68 16.47 14.62 -3.71
CA GLY A 68 16.69 15.07 -2.34
C GLY A 68 15.96 14.22 -1.30
N LYS A 69 15.13 14.85 -0.46
CA LYS A 69 14.38 14.18 0.63
C LYS A 69 13.17 13.35 0.17
N ARG A 70 12.94 13.27 -1.14
CA ARG A 70 11.78 12.61 -1.73
C ARG A 70 12.06 11.12 -1.92
N PRO A 71 11.03 10.25 -1.78
CA PRO A 71 11.22 8.81 -1.82
C PRO A 71 11.53 8.26 -3.21
N ASN A 72 11.12 8.97 -4.27
CA ASN A 72 11.24 8.48 -5.64
C ASN A 72 11.11 9.65 -6.65
N THR A 73 11.44 9.34 -7.91
CA THR A 73 11.33 10.27 -9.04
C THR A 73 9.88 10.64 -9.35
N TYR A 74 8.90 9.80 -9.00
CA TYR A 74 7.48 10.08 -9.22
C TYR A 74 7.00 11.30 -8.43
N THR A 75 7.28 11.38 -7.12
CA THR A 75 6.86 12.56 -6.33
C THR A 75 7.61 13.82 -6.74
N TYR A 76 8.88 13.70 -7.15
CA TYR A 76 9.68 14.81 -7.67
C TYR A 76 9.13 15.35 -8.99
N THR A 77 8.85 14.47 -9.96
CA THR A 77 8.33 14.88 -11.29
C THR A 77 6.92 15.47 -11.20
N LYS A 78 6.08 14.97 -10.28
CA LYS A 78 4.77 15.57 -9.99
C LYS A 78 4.90 16.99 -9.41
N ALA A 79 5.87 17.24 -8.54
CA ALA A 79 6.13 18.58 -8.02
C ALA A 79 6.55 19.56 -9.13
N LEU A 80 7.50 19.15 -9.98
CA LEU A 80 7.95 19.97 -11.12
C LEU A 80 6.81 20.24 -12.11
N ALA A 81 5.95 19.25 -12.35
CA ALA A 81 4.79 19.37 -13.22
C ALA A 81 3.83 20.49 -12.78
N GLU A 82 3.53 20.59 -11.48
CA GLU A 82 2.66 21.66 -10.99
C GLU A 82 3.26 23.06 -11.21
N THR A 83 4.58 23.20 -11.09
CA THR A 83 5.27 24.45 -11.40
C THR A 83 5.15 24.84 -12.87
N VAL A 84 5.27 23.87 -13.78
CA VAL A 84 5.09 24.12 -15.22
C VAL A 84 3.69 24.68 -15.49
N LEU A 85 2.65 24.20 -14.80
CA LEU A 85 1.29 24.74 -14.97
C LEU A 85 1.20 26.20 -14.53
N VAL A 86 1.84 26.56 -13.41
CA VAL A 86 1.86 27.94 -12.93
C VAL A 86 2.59 28.87 -13.90
N LYS A 87 3.72 28.43 -14.47
CA LYS A 87 4.51 29.21 -15.42
C LYS A 87 3.84 29.34 -16.80
N ASP A 88 3.42 28.22 -17.37
CA ASP A 88 3.10 28.13 -18.80
C ASP A 88 1.59 28.17 -19.09
N ALA A 89 0.76 27.86 -18.08
CA ALA A 89 -0.69 27.78 -18.21
C ALA A 89 -1.44 28.84 -17.38
N ALA A 90 -0.76 29.93 -17.00
CA ALA A 90 -1.35 31.02 -16.20
C ALA A 90 -2.61 31.65 -16.84
N ASN A 91 -2.69 31.65 -18.17
CA ASN A 91 -3.83 32.20 -18.93
C ASN A 91 -4.90 31.15 -19.26
N LEU A 92 -4.75 29.92 -18.77
CA LEU A 92 -5.72 28.85 -18.98
C LEU A 92 -6.52 28.61 -17.69
N PRO A 93 -7.80 28.20 -17.79
CA PRO A 93 -8.60 27.84 -16.63
C PRO A 93 -8.15 26.46 -16.11
N VAL A 94 -7.08 26.45 -15.31
CA VAL A 94 -6.44 25.23 -14.78
C VAL A 94 -6.82 25.01 -13.31
N ALA A 95 -7.05 23.76 -12.94
CA ALA A 95 -7.06 23.31 -11.55
C ALA A 95 -6.20 22.06 -11.38
N ILE A 96 -5.72 21.83 -10.16
CA ILE A 96 -4.89 20.67 -9.81
C ILE A 96 -5.66 19.81 -8.81
N VAL A 97 -5.75 18.50 -9.07
CA VAL A 97 -6.28 17.52 -8.11
C VAL A 97 -5.15 16.60 -7.67
N ARG A 98 -4.98 16.45 -6.36
CA ARG A 98 -3.92 15.68 -5.71
C ARG A 98 -4.52 14.49 -4.94
N PRO A 99 -4.74 13.33 -5.59
CA PRO A 99 -5.16 12.12 -4.89
C PRO A 99 -4.05 11.55 -3.97
N SER A 100 -4.45 10.96 -2.84
CA SER A 100 -3.57 10.13 -2.00
C SER A 100 -3.41 8.70 -2.56
N ILE A 101 -3.22 7.69 -1.71
CA ILE A 101 -2.98 6.29 -2.15
C ILE A 101 -4.28 5.73 -2.73
N VAL A 102 -4.36 5.71 -4.06
CA VAL A 102 -5.53 5.21 -4.77
C VAL A 102 -5.72 3.71 -4.51
N SER A 103 -6.94 3.33 -4.13
CA SER A 103 -7.39 1.96 -3.90
C SER A 103 -8.64 1.64 -4.73
N ALA A 104 -9.19 0.44 -4.59
CA ALA A 104 -10.34 0.02 -5.38
C ALA A 104 -11.56 0.93 -5.23
N ALA A 105 -12.45 0.89 -6.22
CA ALA A 105 -13.70 1.65 -6.21
C ALA A 105 -14.53 1.39 -4.95
N TRP A 106 -15.09 2.44 -4.36
CA TRP A 106 -16.07 2.30 -3.30
C TRP A 106 -17.46 2.00 -3.87
N LYS A 107 -17.87 2.73 -4.91
CA LYS A 107 -19.19 2.62 -5.55
C LYS A 107 -19.08 2.36 -7.05
N GLU A 108 -18.34 3.19 -7.79
CA GLU A 108 -18.37 3.19 -9.26
C GLU A 108 -17.04 2.75 -9.90
N PRO A 109 -17.05 2.02 -11.02
CA PRO A 109 -18.21 1.53 -11.75
C PRO A 109 -18.95 0.38 -11.03
N ILE A 110 -18.25 -0.35 -10.16
CA ILE A 110 -18.80 -1.36 -9.24
C ILE A 110 -17.92 -1.42 -7.98
N PRO A 111 -18.48 -1.72 -6.80
CA PRO A 111 -17.71 -1.82 -5.56
C PRO A 111 -16.56 -2.84 -5.67
N GLY A 112 -15.38 -2.44 -5.20
CA GLY A 112 -14.17 -3.27 -5.25
C GLY A 112 -13.47 -3.29 -6.61
N TRP A 113 -13.96 -2.59 -7.63
CA TRP A 113 -13.27 -2.57 -8.93
C TRP A 113 -11.83 -2.05 -8.81
N VAL A 114 -10.89 -2.83 -9.36
CA VAL A 114 -9.47 -2.51 -9.48
C VAL A 114 -8.86 -3.34 -10.60
N ASP A 115 -7.97 -2.76 -11.39
CA ASP A 115 -7.48 -3.36 -12.64
C ASP A 115 -6.01 -3.83 -12.58
N ASN A 116 -5.29 -3.52 -11.51
CA ASN A 116 -3.84 -3.75 -11.45
C ASN A 116 -3.33 -4.17 -10.05
N LEU A 117 -2.07 -4.62 -10.01
CA LEU A 117 -1.34 -4.98 -8.79
C LEU A 117 -0.45 -3.83 -8.27
N ASN A 118 -0.67 -2.60 -8.70
CA ASN A 118 0.19 -1.48 -8.31
C ASN A 118 -0.10 -1.05 -6.87
N GLY A 119 0.95 -0.60 -6.17
CA GLY A 119 0.85 -0.03 -4.84
C GLY A 119 0.12 -0.92 -3.83
N ALA A 120 -1.00 -0.42 -3.31
CA ALA A 120 -1.78 -1.07 -2.25
C ALA A 120 -2.33 -2.45 -2.65
N THR A 121 -2.77 -2.63 -3.91
CA THR A 121 -3.36 -3.91 -4.36
C THR A 121 -2.32 -5.02 -4.35
N GLY A 122 -1.10 -4.72 -4.82
CA GLY A 122 0.01 -5.68 -4.82
C GLY A 122 0.43 -6.10 -3.41
N LEU A 123 0.41 -5.16 -2.45
CA LEU A 123 0.65 -5.48 -1.03
C LEU A 123 -0.44 -6.38 -0.47
N LEU A 124 -1.71 -6.04 -0.71
CA LEU A 124 -2.86 -6.83 -0.27
C LEU A 124 -2.79 -8.27 -0.79
N VAL A 125 -2.55 -8.44 -2.10
CA VAL A 125 -2.43 -9.76 -2.74
C VAL A 125 -1.19 -10.51 -2.24
N GLY A 126 -0.04 -9.85 -2.16
CA GLY A 126 1.20 -10.46 -1.70
C GLY A 126 1.11 -10.94 -0.24
N ALA A 127 0.52 -10.14 0.64
CA ALA A 127 0.25 -10.50 2.02
C ALA A 127 -0.80 -11.63 2.09
N GLY A 128 -1.92 -11.51 1.38
CA GLY A 128 -3.00 -12.49 1.39
C GLY A 128 -2.64 -13.85 0.80
N LYS A 129 -1.66 -13.93 -0.12
CA LYS A 129 -1.10 -15.20 -0.61
C LYS A 129 0.02 -15.75 0.27
N GLY A 130 0.39 -15.05 1.35
CA GLY A 130 1.46 -15.45 2.28
C GLY A 130 2.88 -15.27 1.74
N LEU A 131 3.04 -14.53 0.64
CA LEU A 131 4.35 -14.19 0.05
C LEU A 131 5.01 -13.03 0.79
N ILE A 132 4.21 -12.10 1.32
CA ILE A 132 4.70 -11.01 2.16
C ILE A 132 4.30 -11.30 3.60
N ARG A 133 5.27 -11.73 4.41
CA ARG A 133 5.09 -12.07 5.83
C ARG A 133 5.64 -11.03 6.82
N SER A 134 6.25 -9.97 6.31
CA SER A 134 6.74 -8.85 7.13
C SER A 134 6.79 -7.59 6.29
N ILE A 135 6.33 -6.49 6.87
CA ILE A 135 6.36 -5.15 6.26
C ILE A 135 6.85 -4.18 7.33
N LEU A 136 7.83 -3.32 7.00
CA LEU A 136 8.19 -2.20 7.85
C LEU A 136 7.10 -1.14 7.75
N CYS A 137 6.31 -1.02 8.82
CA CYS A 137 5.14 -0.16 8.85
C CYS A 137 4.81 0.20 10.30
N HIS A 138 4.47 1.48 10.50
CA HIS A 138 4.12 2.05 11.79
C HIS A 138 2.59 2.01 11.93
N ARG A 139 2.11 1.09 12.77
CA ARG A 139 0.68 0.76 12.90
C ARG A 139 -0.18 1.94 13.34
N GLU A 140 0.40 2.89 14.06
CA GLU A 140 -0.26 4.06 14.61
C GLU A 140 -0.46 5.19 13.58
N LYS A 141 0.27 5.16 12.46
CA LYS A 141 0.21 6.18 11.41
C LYS A 141 -1.06 6.01 10.57
N ARG A 142 -1.61 7.14 10.09
CA ARG A 142 -2.73 7.15 9.15
C ARG A 142 -2.35 6.49 7.83
N ALA A 143 -3.30 5.74 7.28
CA ALA A 143 -3.26 5.19 5.95
C ALA A 143 -4.21 5.99 5.06
N ASP A 144 -3.67 6.96 4.32
CA ASP A 144 -4.43 7.83 3.41
C ASP A 144 -4.85 7.09 2.12
N LEU A 145 -5.69 6.07 2.28
CA LEU A 145 -6.30 5.32 1.17
C LEU A 145 -7.47 6.13 0.60
N ILE A 146 -7.53 6.26 -0.73
CA ILE A 146 -8.62 6.95 -1.44
C ILE A 146 -9.23 6.01 -2.50
N PRO A 147 -10.52 5.66 -2.42
CA PRO A 147 -11.18 4.87 -3.47
C PRO A 147 -11.10 5.59 -4.83
N VAL A 148 -10.81 4.87 -5.92
CA VAL A 148 -10.54 5.47 -7.25
C VAL A 148 -11.67 6.32 -7.82
N ASP A 149 -12.93 6.00 -7.50
CA ASP A 149 -14.11 6.75 -7.91
C ASP A 149 -14.19 8.14 -7.30
N ILE A 150 -13.67 8.33 -6.09
CA ILE A 150 -13.71 9.62 -5.37
C ILE A 150 -12.90 10.71 -6.09
N PRO A 151 -11.60 10.54 -6.40
CA PRO A 151 -10.85 11.55 -7.14
C PRO A 151 -11.38 11.70 -8.57
N ILE A 152 -11.96 10.67 -9.19
CA ILE A 152 -12.60 10.78 -10.52
C ILE A 152 -13.80 11.72 -10.46
N ASN A 153 -14.73 11.47 -9.54
CA ASN A 153 -15.91 12.30 -9.35
C ASN A 153 -15.54 13.73 -8.95
N LEU A 154 -14.52 13.90 -8.09
CA LEU A 154 -13.96 15.20 -7.77
C LEU A 154 -13.40 15.90 -9.01
N MET A 155 -12.63 15.22 -9.87
CA MET A 155 -12.07 15.82 -11.08
C MET A 155 -13.15 16.32 -12.04
N ILE A 156 -14.26 15.59 -12.17
CA ILE A 156 -15.40 16.01 -12.99
C ILE A 156 -16.03 17.29 -12.40
N ALA A 157 -16.29 17.31 -11.09
CA ALA A 157 -16.83 18.50 -10.43
C ALA A 157 -15.87 19.70 -10.48
N VAL A 158 -14.56 19.47 -10.34
CA VAL A 158 -13.53 20.50 -10.49
C VAL A 158 -13.51 21.05 -11.91
N ALA A 159 -13.64 20.21 -12.94
CA ALA A 159 -13.70 20.66 -14.32
C ALA A 159 -14.90 21.59 -14.55
N TRP A 160 -16.08 21.21 -14.04
CA TRP A 160 -17.27 22.07 -14.07
C TRP A 160 -17.05 23.39 -13.35
N HIS A 161 -16.55 23.34 -12.11
CA HIS A 161 -16.34 24.54 -11.29
C HIS A 161 -15.35 25.50 -11.95
N THR A 162 -14.23 24.98 -12.45
CA THR A 162 -13.22 25.77 -13.17
C THR A 162 -13.79 26.40 -14.45
N ALA A 163 -14.63 25.67 -15.20
CA ALA A 163 -15.25 26.16 -16.43
C ALA A 163 -16.33 27.23 -16.21
N VAL A 164 -17.12 27.08 -15.16
CA VAL A 164 -18.31 27.93 -14.92
C VAL A 164 -18.01 29.10 -13.99
N LYS A 165 -17.23 28.86 -12.93
CA LYS A 165 -16.90 29.90 -11.94
C LYS A 165 -15.66 30.69 -12.31
N SER A 166 -14.83 30.17 -13.22
CA SER A 166 -13.58 30.78 -13.68
C SER A 166 -12.80 31.47 -12.56
N PRO A 167 -12.33 30.73 -11.54
CA PRO A 167 -11.68 31.32 -10.38
C PRO A 167 -10.48 32.18 -10.78
N ASN A 168 -10.29 33.31 -10.09
CA ASN A 168 -9.18 34.26 -10.36
C ASN A 168 -7.77 33.69 -10.07
N ARG A 169 -7.69 32.47 -9.53
CA ARG A 169 -6.44 31.76 -9.26
C ARG A 169 -6.59 30.28 -9.54
N MET A 170 -5.47 29.62 -9.86
CA MET A 170 -5.40 28.17 -9.94
C MET A 170 -5.71 27.57 -8.57
N LEU A 171 -6.74 26.72 -8.51
CA LEU A 171 -7.11 25.99 -7.30
C LEU A 171 -6.46 24.62 -7.26
N VAL A 172 -6.02 24.23 -6.07
CA VAL A 172 -5.45 22.91 -5.79
C VAL A 172 -6.40 22.18 -4.84
N TYR A 173 -6.72 20.93 -5.13
CA TYR A 173 -7.61 20.10 -4.33
C TYR A 173 -6.84 18.90 -3.81
N ASN A 174 -6.58 18.86 -2.50
CA ASN A 174 -6.02 17.66 -1.87
C ASN A 174 -7.15 16.65 -1.65
N CYS A 175 -7.14 15.56 -2.42
CA CYS A 175 -8.15 14.51 -2.35
C CYS A 175 -7.62 13.36 -1.49
N THR A 176 -7.82 13.48 -0.18
CA THR A 176 -7.28 12.57 0.83
C THR A 176 -8.37 12.16 1.82
N SER A 177 -8.20 10.98 2.45
CA SER A 177 -9.14 10.49 3.47
C SER A 177 -8.71 10.85 4.88
N GLY A 178 -7.43 11.15 5.12
CA GLY A 178 -6.84 11.24 6.45
C GLY A 178 -7.52 12.22 7.38
N GLU A 179 -7.88 13.43 6.95
CA GLU A 179 -8.57 14.41 7.80
C GLU A 179 -10.10 14.19 7.86
N ILE A 180 -10.69 13.53 6.85
CA ILE A 180 -12.14 13.44 6.67
C ILE A 180 -12.71 12.17 7.30
N ASN A 181 -12.08 11.02 7.03
CA ASN A 181 -12.50 9.70 7.47
C ASN A 181 -11.23 8.83 7.71
N PRO A 182 -10.49 9.04 8.81
CA PRO A 182 -9.20 8.40 9.04
C PRO A 182 -9.29 6.89 9.26
N ILE A 183 -8.29 6.17 8.75
CA ILE A 183 -7.97 4.77 9.10
C ILE A 183 -6.47 4.67 9.41
N ARG A 184 -6.08 3.81 10.36
CA ARG A 184 -4.66 3.55 10.65
C ARG A 184 -4.17 2.27 9.99
N TRP A 185 -2.87 2.18 9.76
CA TRP A 185 -2.26 0.95 9.23
C TRP A 185 -2.55 -0.28 10.11
N GLY A 186 -2.59 -0.12 11.44
CA GLY A 186 -2.95 -1.20 12.35
C GLY A 186 -4.38 -1.73 12.15
N ASP A 187 -5.33 -0.88 11.75
CA ASP A 187 -6.71 -1.27 11.45
C ASP A 187 -6.76 -2.04 10.12
N VAL A 188 -6.04 -1.54 9.11
CA VAL A 188 -5.87 -2.21 7.81
C VAL A 188 -5.29 -3.62 7.98
N GLU A 189 -4.27 -3.78 8.83
CA GLU A 189 -3.68 -5.08 9.13
C GLU A 189 -4.68 -6.03 9.81
N THR A 190 -5.38 -5.53 10.83
CA THR A 190 -6.31 -6.33 11.64
C THR A 190 -7.51 -6.80 10.82
N TRP A 191 -8.16 -5.88 10.10
CA TRP A 191 -9.32 -6.21 9.27
C TRP A 191 -8.91 -6.97 8.00
N GLY A 192 -7.75 -6.64 7.41
CA GLY A 192 -7.19 -7.38 6.29
C GLY A 192 -6.94 -8.85 6.60
N HIS A 193 -6.42 -9.18 7.79
CA HIS A 193 -6.29 -10.57 8.24
C HIS A 193 -7.63 -11.28 8.36
N ALA A 194 -8.64 -10.63 8.98
CA ALA A 194 -9.96 -11.21 9.13
C ALA A 194 -10.62 -11.52 7.76
N VAL A 195 -10.53 -10.59 6.82
CA VAL A 195 -11.05 -10.77 5.45
C VAL A 195 -10.30 -11.89 4.72
N THR A 196 -8.96 -11.95 4.84
CA THR A 196 -8.14 -13.00 4.22
C THR A 196 -8.50 -14.40 4.74
N GLN A 197 -8.84 -14.52 6.03
CA GLN A 197 -9.27 -15.80 6.61
C GLN A 197 -10.65 -16.22 6.10
N ARG A 198 -11.57 -15.26 5.89
CA ARG A 198 -12.93 -15.51 5.41
C ARG A 198 -12.97 -15.81 3.91
N TYR A 199 -12.16 -15.11 3.12
CA TYR A 199 -12.11 -15.18 1.66
C TYR A 199 -10.67 -15.40 1.16
N PRO A 200 -10.02 -16.53 1.50
CA PRO A 200 -8.64 -16.76 1.09
C PRO A 200 -8.49 -16.75 -0.43
N PHE A 201 -7.38 -16.20 -0.94
CA PHE A 201 -7.04 -16.31 -2.35
C PHE A 201 -6.81 -17.77 -2.77
N ASN A 202 -6.91 -18.06 -4.06
CA ASN A 202 -6.41 -19.31 -4.61
C ASN A 202 -4.88 -19.33 -4.50
N ASP A 203 -4.33 -20.54 -4.50
CA ASP A 203 -2.89 -20.77 -4.56
C ASP A 203 -2.02 -20.07 -3.52
N VAL A 204 -2.56 -19.90 -2.31
CA VAL A 204 -1.81 -19.43 -1.14
C VAL A 204 -0.54 -20.26 -0.97
N MET A 205 0.59 -19.56 -0.85
CA MET A 205 1.93 -20.15 -0.73
C MET A 205 2.31 -20.45 0.71
N TRP A 206 1.82 -19.63 1.64
CA TRP A 206 1.98 -19.84 3.07
C TRP A 206 0.79 -19.29 3.83
N TYR A 207 0.56 -19.76 5.06
CA TYR A 207 -0.50 -19.20 5.89
C TYR A 207 -0.28 -17.68 6.11
N PRO A 208 -1.24 -16.81 5.76
CA PRO A 208 -1.11 -15.35 5.84
C PRO A 208 -1.14 -14.83 7.28
N SER A 209 -0.07 -15.07 8.02
CA SER A 209 0.14 -14.59 9.39
C SER A 209 1.19 -13.48 9.47
N GLY A 210 1.43 -12.79 8.35
CA GLY A 210 2.42 -11.71 8.31
C GLY A 210 2.06 -10.59 9.25
N THR A 211 3.02 -9.82 9.73
CA THR A 211 2.69 -8.63 10.52
C THR A 211 3.48 -7.41 10.11
N PHE A 212 2.94 -6.25 10.43
CA PHE A 212 3.68 -5.00 10.41
C PHE A 212 4.70 -4.99 11.55
N LYS A 213 5.87 -4.43 11.28
CA LYS A 213 6.97 -4.27 12.24
C LYS A 213 7.35 -2.80 12.26
N SER A 214 7.43 -2.20 13.45
CA SER A 214 7.92 -0.83 13.64
C SER A 214 9.45 -0.76 13.66
N SER A 215 10.12 -1.85 14.08
CA SER A 215 11.59 -1.91 14.11
C SER A 215 12.15 -2.41 12.78
N ARG A 216 13.08 -1.65 12.19
CA ARG A 216 13.89 -2.06 11.03
C ARG A 216 14.58 -3.39 11.28
N THR A 217 15.21 -3.56 12.44
CA THR A 217 15.93 -4.79 12.78
C THR A 217 14.98 -5.98 12.82
N ALA A 218 13.83 -5.84 13.49
CA ALA A 218 12.82 -6.91 13.54
C ALA A 218 12.27 -7.26 12.14
N HIS A 219 12.06 -6.25 11.29
CA HIS A 219 11.68 -6.45 9.89
C HIS A 219 12.75 -7.20 9.10
N THR A 220 14.02 -6.78 9.17
CA THR A 220 15.13 -7.42 8.47
C THR A 220 15.31 -8.88 8.88
N VAL A 221 15.29 -9.16 10.20
CA VAL A 221 15.35 -10.54 10.72
C VAL A 221 14.15 -11.35 10.23
N SER A 222 12.94 -10.77 10.25
CA SER A 222 11.73 -11.44 9.75
C SER A 222 11.82 -11.74 8.25
N CYS A 223 12.34 -10.82 7.44
CA CYS A 223 12.54 -11.05 6.00
C CYS A 223 13.59 -12.15 5.75
N ALA A 224 14.71 -12.13 6.49
CA ALA A 224 15.72 -13.18 6.38
C ALA A 224 15.12 -14.56 6.70
N MET A 225 14.39 -14.68 7.81
CA MET A 225 13.86 -15.95 8.32
C MET A 225 12.58 -16.44 7.63
N LEU A 226 11.68 -15.53 7.26
CA LEU A 226 10.34 -15.88 6.77
C LEU A 226 10.19 -15.74 5.26
N HIS A 227 11.08 -15.02 4.58
CA HIS A 227 11.07 -14.83 3.12
C HIS A 227 12.25 -15.54 2.49
N PHE A 228 13.48 -15.07 2.75
CA PHE A 228 14.66 -15.49 1.97
C PHE A 228 15.17 -16.88 2.34
N LEU A 229 15.29 -17.23 3.62
CA LEU A 229 15.74 -18.56 4.04
C LEU A 229 14.82 -19.67 3.46
N PRO A 230 13.48 -19.61 3.61
CA PRO A 230 12.59 -20.55 2.94
C PRO A 230 12.71 -20.53 1.41
N ALA A 231 12.91 -19.35 0.82
CA ALA A 231 13.06 -19.22 -0.63
C ALA A 231 14.30 -19.94 -1.16
N TYR A 232 15.45 -19.78 -0.51
CA TYR A 232 16.68 -20.50 -0.87
C TYR A 232 16.53 -22.00 -0.71
N LEU A 233 15.88 -22.47 0.36
CA LEU A 233 15.61 -23.91 0.56
C LEU A 233 14.69 -24.47 -0.53
N MET A 234 13.63 -23.75 -0.89
CA MET A 234 12.72 -24.14 -1.96
C MET A 234 13.40 -24.13 -3.33
N ASP A 235 14.24 -23.14 -3.62
CA ASP A 235 14.97 -23.05 -4.88
C ASP A 235 16.06 -24.12 -4.98
N LEU A 236 16.73 -24.46 -3.88
CA LEU A 236 17.66 -25.58 -3.83
C LEU A 236 16.95 -26.91 -4.08
N ALA A 237 15.81 -27.15 -3.42
CA ALA A 237 15.01 -28.35 -3.65
C ALA A 237 14.49 -28.43 -5.10
N ALA A 238 14.06 -27.30 -5.67
CA ALA A 238 13.65 -27.22 -7.06
C ALA A 238 14.83 -27.56 -8.00
N PHE A 239 16.00 -26.98 -7.77
CA PHE A 239 17.21 -27.23 -8.55
C PHE A 239 17.61 -28.72 -8.51
N VAL A 240 17.65 -29.33 -7.32
CA VAL A 240 17.94 -30.77 -7.16
C VAL A 240 16.90 -31.63 -7.86
N ALA A 241 15.63 -31.20 -7.89
CA ALA A 241 14.56 -31.88 -8.62
C ALA A 241 14.53 -31.56 -10.13
N GLY A 242 15.57 -30.91 -10.68
CA GLY A 242 15.63 -30.53 -12.10
C GLY A 242 14.63 -29.43 -12.51
N LYS A 243 14.01 -28.75 -11.55
CA LYS A 243 13.07 -27.65 -11.77
C LYS A 243 13.77 -26.29 -11.69
N LYS A 244 13.20 -25.30 -12.36
CA LYS A 244 13.72 -23.94 -12.35
C LYS A 244 13.51 -23.28 -10.96
N PRO A 245 14.58 -22.80 -10.29
CA PRO A 245 14.44 -22.01 -9.08
C PRO A 245 13.85 -20.62 -9.40
N ILE A 246 12.86 -20.19 -8.62
CA ILE A 246 12.11 -18.94 -8.86
C ILE A 246 11.81 -18.14 -7.58
N MET A 247 11.89 -18.75 -6.40
CA MET A 247 11.33 -18.21 -5.17
C MET A 247 12.15 -17.03 -4.64
N VAL A 248 13.47 -17.10 -4.71
CA VAL A 248 14.35 -15.98 -4.33
C VAL A 248 14.05 -14.77 -5.22
N ARG A 249 13.87 -14.99 -6.52
CA ARG A 249 13.53 -13.94 -7.48
C ARG A 249 12.18 -13.28 -7.16
N ILE A 250 11.19 -14.06 -6.75
CA ILE A 250 9.88 -13.56 -6.32
C ILE A 250 10.04 -12.68 -5.08
N HIS A 251 10.73 -13.15 -4.03
CA HIS A 251 10.93 -12.35 -2.82
C HIS A 251 11.80 -11.11 -3.05
N SER A 252 12.82 -11.16 -3.92
CA SER A 252 13.58 -9.96 -4.30
C SER A 252 12.72 -8.91 -5.01
N LYS A 253 11.73 -9.32 -5.81
CA LYS A 253 10.75 -8.38 -6.40
C LYS A 253 9.88 -7.73 -5.31
N PHE A 254 9.34 -8.51 -4.39
CA PHE A 254 8.55 -7.97 -3.27
C PHE A 254 9.36 -7.06 -2.37
N SER A 255 10.61 -7.42 -2.05
CA SER A 255 11.49 -6.60 -1.22
C SER A 255 11.73 -5.22 -1.83
N ARG A 256 11.99 -5.13 -3.14
CA ARG A 256 12.11 -3.84 -3.85
C ARG A 256 10.81 -3.04 -3.83
N ALA A 257 9.67 -3.70 -4.07
CA ALA A 257 8.37 -3.04 -4.02
C ALA A 257 8.05 -2.49 -2.61
N LEU A 258 8.34 -3.27 -1.56
CA LEU A 258 8.16 -2.86 -0.17
C LEU A 258 9.08 -1.70 0.21
N GLN A 259 10.34 -1.72 -0.22
CA GLN A 259 11.27 -0.63 0.02
C GLN A 259 10.80 0.69 -0.61
N ALA A 260 10.19 0.64 -1.79
CA ALA A 260 9.61 1.82 -2.45
C ALA A 260 8.39 2.39 -1.69
N LEU A 261 7.68 1.55 -0.92
CA LEU A 261 6.49 1.92 -0.16
C LEU A 261 6.80 2.31 1.29
N GLU A 262 7.97 1.90 1.81
CA GLU A 262 8.40 2.13 3.19
C GLU A 262 8.28 3.59 3.62
N TYR A 263 8.61 4.52 2.73
CA TYR A 263 8.53 5.95 3.03
C TYR A 263 7.12 6.36 3.45
N PHE A 264 6.10 5.79 2.82
CA PHE A 264 4.68 6.07 3.04
C PHE A 264 4.08 5.27 4.20
N THR A 265 4.62 4.08 4.50
CA THR A 265 4.12 3.22 5.59
C THR A 265 4.73 3.54 6.95
N THR A 266 5.76 4.37 7.01
CA THR A 266 6.49 4.76 8.24
C THR A 266 6.30 6.23 8.64
N ARG A 267 5.64 7.02 7.78
CA ARG A 267 5.37 8.46 7.98
C ARG A 267 3.88 8.74 7.89
N GLU A 268 3.51 9.95 8.29
CA GLU A 268 2.15 10.48 8.23
C GLU A 268 2.26 11.95 7.84
N TRP A 269 1.26 12.44 7.11
CA TRP A 269 1.18 13.80 6.61
C TRP A 269 -0.15 14.43 7.02
N ARG A 270 -0.16 15.76 7.13
CA ARG A 270 -1.38 16.54 7.32
C ARG A 270 -1.68 17.26 6.01
N PHE A 271 -2.69 16.79 5.30
CA PHE A 271 -3.16 17.41 4.05
C PHE A 271 -4.31 18.35 4.37
N LYS A 272 -4.14 19.66 4.19
CA LYS A 272 -5.28 20.58 4.25
C LYS A 272 -6.22 20.26 3.09
N THR A 273 -7.51 20.18 3.34
CA THR A 273 -8.52 19.76 2.35
C THR A 273 -9.61 20.79 2.11
N GLY A 274 -9.42 22.07 2.46
CA GLY A 274 -10.48 23.08 2.49
C GLY A 274 -11.27 23.28 1.20
N ASN A 275 -10.62 23.16 0.04
CA ASN A 275 -11.25 23.36 -1.26
C ASN A 275 -12.20 22.21 -1.64
N VAL A 276 -11.98 20.98 -1.16
CA VAL A 276 -12.83 19.82 -1.49
C VAL A 276 -14.24 19.93 -0.87
N PRO A 277 -14.41 20.14 0.46
CA PRO A 277 -15.72 20.42 1.05
C PRO A 277 -16.34 21.71 0.52
N SER A 278 -15.54 22.75 0.26
CA SER A 278 -16.06 23.99 -0.32
C SER A 278 -16.71 23.75 -1.69
N LEU A 279 -16.10 22.92 -2.54
CA LEU A 279 -16.68 22.52 -3.81
C LEU A 279 -17.92 21.64 -3.63
N TRP A 280 -17.89 20.69 -2.68
CA TRP A 280 -19.05 19.84 -2.37
C TRP A 280 -20.32 20.67 -2.09
N HIS A 281 -20.19 21.72 -1.28
CA HIS A 281 -21.30 22.62 -0.92
C HIS A 281 -21.78 23.53 -2.06
N GLN A 282 -21.05 23.63 -3.17
CA GLN A 282 -21.47 24.39 -4.35
C GLN A 282 -22.22 23.54 -5.37
N LEU A 283 -22.17 22.21 -5.26
CA LEU A 283 -22.93 21.30 -6.10
C LEU A 283 -24.38 21.24 -5.64
N GLY A 284 -25.31 21.14 -6.60
CA GLY A 284 -26.70 20.81 -6.29
C GLY A 284 -26.85 19.35 -5.87
N ASP A 285 -27.95 19.02 -5.19
CA ASP A 285 -28.20 17.67 -4.66
C ASP A 285 -28.17 16.57 -5.74
N GLY A 286 -28.57 16.91 -6.97
CA GLY A 286 -28.48 16.00 -8.12
C GLY A 286 -27.04 15.62 -8.45
N ASP A 287 -26.17 16.62 -8.57
CA ASP A 287 -24.76 16.44 -8.89
C ASP A 287 -23.99 15.80 -7.74
N GLN A 288 -24.32 16.11 -6.48
CA GLN A 288 -23.74 15.43 -5.32
C GLN A 288 -24.03 13.92 -5.31
N ARG A 289 -25.21 13.51 -5.80
CA ARG A 289 -25.57 12.08 -5.91
C ARG A 289 -24.82 11.40 -7.05
N VAL A 290 -24.69 12.05 -8.21
CA VAL A 290 -24.06 11.49 -9.41
C VAL A 290 -22.54 11.53 -9.30
N PHE A 291 -21.95 12.66 -8.93
CA PHE A 291 -20.51 12.87 -8.79
C PHE A 291 -20.13 12.88 -7.32
N ASN A 292 -20.41 11.79 -6.61
CA ASN A 292 -20.17 11.71 -5.18
C ASN A 292 -18.66 11.61 -4.88
N PHE A 293 -18.13 12.57 -4.12
CA PHE A 293 -16.78 12.55 -3.56
C PHE A 293 -16.76 12.83 -2.03
N ASP A 294 -17.89 12.65 -1.35
CA ASP A 294 -17.96 12.71 0.12
C ASP A 294 -17.68 11.33 0.74
N LEU A 295 -16.56 11.26 1.47
CA LEU A 295 -16.07 10.04 2.11
C LEU A 295 -16.67 9.79 3.50
N LYS A 296 -17.32 10.78 4.13
CA LYS A 296 -17.82 10.64 5.51
C LYS A 296 -18.74 9.42 5.69
N PRO A 297 -19.63 9.07 4.74
CA PRO A 297 -20.51 7.90 4.90
C PRO A 297 -19.82 6.55 4.68
N MET A 298 -18.55 6.53 4.26
CA MET A 298 -17.84 5.29 3.94
C MET A 298 -17.45 4.53 5.21
N HIS A 299 -17.82 3.26 5.29
CA HIS A 299 -17.44 2.38 6.38
C HIS A 299 -16.25 1.51 5.99
N TRP A 300 -15.12 1.69 6.69
CA TRP A 300 -13.85 1.07 6.32
C TRP A 300 -13.85 -0.46 6.29
N VAL A 301 -14.54 -1.12 7.22
CA VAL A 301 -14.56 -2.59 7.29
C VAL A 301 -15.21 -3.20 6.04
N THR A 302 -16.36 -2.67 5.63
CA THR A 302 -17.10 -3.15 4.45
C THR A 302 -16.40 -2.73 3.16
N TYR A 303 -15.75 -1.56 3.15
CA TYR A 303 -14.91 -1.13 2.05
C TYR A 303 -13.70 -2.06 1.84
N LEU A 304 -12.95 -2.39 2.89
CA LEU A 304 -11.80 -3.31 2.78
C LEU A 304 -12.22 -4.73 2.37
N GLU A 305 -13.37 -5.21 2.84
CA GLU A 305 -13.94 -6.49 2.36
C GLU A 305 -14.23 -6.44 0.86
N SER A 306 -14.90 -5.37 0.39
CA SER A 306 -15.21 -5.17 -1.03
C SER A 306 -13.94 -5.04 -1.87
N TYR A 307 -12.94 -4.32 -1.39
CA TYR A 307 -11.63 -4.20 -2.04
C TYR A 307 -10.94 -5.56 -2.16
N PHE A 308 -10.92 -6.36 -1.09
CA PHE A 308 -10.30 -7.68 -1.12
C PHE A 308 -11.00 -8.63 -2.11
N LEU A 309 -12.33 -8.66 -2.09
CA LEU A 309 -13.14 -9.44 -3.05
C LEU A 309 -12.93 -8.94 -4.48
N GLY A 310 -12.80 -7.64 -4.66
CA GLY A 310 -12.46 -7.00 -5.92
C GLY A 310 -11.09 -7.41 -6.46
N ALA A 311 -10.05 -7.45 -5.60
CA ALA A 311 -8.74 -7.95 -5.97
C ALA A 311 -8.80 -9.43 -6.38
N ARG A 312 -9.61 -10.24 -5.69
CA ARG A 312 -9.87 -11.64 -6.06
C ARG A 312 -10.49 -11.75 -7.46
N ALA A 313 -11.57 -11.00 -7.71
CA ALA A 313 -12.35 -11.11 -8.93
C ALA A 313 -11.69 -10.43 -10.15
N PHE A 314 -11.23 -9.19 -9.99
CA PHE A 314 -10.80 -8.35 -11.11
C PHE A 314 -9.31 -8.43 -11.41
N VAL A 315 -8.48 -8.70 -10.41
CA VAL A 315 -7.01 -8.74 -10.59
C VAL A 315 -6.51 -10.17 -10.70
N LEU A 316 -6.92 -11.03 -9.78
CA LEU A 316 -6.52 -12.45 -9.80
C LEU A 316 -7.40 -13.31 -10.70
N LYS A 317 -8.55 -12.79 -11.15
CA LYS A 317 -9.52 -13.49 -12.00
C LYS A 317 -9.96 -14.83 -11.39
N GLU A 318 -10.09 -14.88 -10.06
CA GLU A 318 -10.49 -16.08 -9.33
C GLU A 318 -12.02 -16.17 -9.24
N ASP A 319 -12.57 -17.32 -9.63
CA ASP A 319 -14.01 -17.55 -9.61
C ASP A 319 -14.52 -17.68 -8.15
N PRO A 320 -15.70 -17.10 -7.81
CA PRO A 320 -16.36 -17.35 -6.53
C PRO A 320 -16.55 -18.85 -6.19
N VAL A 321 -16.77 -19.70 -7.20
CA VAL A 321 -16.94 -21.16 -7.05
C VAL A 321 -15.68 -21.83 -6.50
N ASP A 322 -14.50 -21.23 -6.68
CA ASP A 322 -13.24 -21.76 -6.14
C ASP A 322 -13.06 -21.54 -4.63
N LEU A 323 -13.91 -20.73 -3.99
CA LEU A 323 -13.73 -20.36 -2.58
C LEU A 323 -13.64 -21.56 -1.62
N PRO A 324 -14.44 -22.64 -1.76
CA PRO A 324 -14.27 -23.84 -0.94
C PRO A 324 -12.91 -24.53 -1.13
N LYS A 325 -12.40 -24.55 -2.36
CA LYS A 325 -11.05 -25.09 -2.67
C LYS A 325 -9.97 -24.22 -2.04
N ALA A 326 -10.09 -22.90 -2.14
CA ALA A 326 -9.19 -21.95 -1.49
C ALA A 326 -9.16 -22.13 0.03
N ARG A 327 -10.32 -22.28 0.67
CA ARG A 327 -10.43 -22.57 2.12
C ARG A 327 -9.78 -23.89 2.53
N ARG A 328 -9.93 -24.96 1.73
CA ARG A 328 -9.23 -26.23 1.98
C ARG A 328 -7.72 -26.06 1.90
N ARG A 329 -7.21 -25.33 0.90
CA ARG A 329 -5.77 -25.02 0.79
C ARG A 329 -5.29 -24.17 1.96
N MET A 330 -6.05 -23.14 2.35
CA MET A 330 -5.75 -22.31 3.52
C MET A 330 -5.65 -23.14 4.80
N LYS A 331 -6.59 -24.07 5.05
CA LYS A 331 -6.53 -24.98 6.20
C LYS A 331 -5.30 -25.88 6.20
N ARG A 332 -4.87 -26.39 5.03
CA ARG A 332 -3.62 -27.15 4.90
C ARG A 332 -2.40 -26.28 5.23
N MET A 333 -2.35 -25.06 4.70
CA MET A 333 -1.28 -24.11 4.98
C MET A 333 -1.24 -23.71 6.46
N TYR A 334 -2.39 -23.59 7.11
CA TYR A 334 -2.49 -23.36 8.55
C TYR A 334 -1.83 -24.51 9.34
N TRP A 335 -2.20 -25.76 9.08
CA TRP A 335 -1.57 -26.89 9.77
C TRP A 335 -0.08 -27.02 9.48
N LEU A 336 0.35 -26.77 8.24
CA LEU A 336 1.77 -26.72 7.90
C LEU A 336 2.50 -25.62 8.68
N HIS A 337 1.88 -24.45 8.81
CA HIS A 337 2.40 -23.34 9.59
C HIS A 337 2.55 -23.72 11.06
N ILE A 338 1.52 -24.30 11.69
CA ILE A 338 1.57 -24.76 13.09
C ILE A 338 2.66 -25.83 13.27
N LEU A 339 2.71 -26.83 12.41
CA LEU A 339 3.72 -27.89 12.46
C LEU A 339 5.14 -27.31 12.35
N THR A 340 5.33 -26.35 11.44
CA THR A 340 6.63 -25.69 11.24
C THR A 340 7.06 -24.94 12.50
N HIS A 341 6.15 -24.23 13.17
CA HIS A 341 6.46 -23.57 14.45
C HIS A 341 6.76 -24.59 15.56
N ALA A 342 5.98 -25.66 15.65
CA ALA A 342 6.23 -26.74 16.61
C ALA A 342 7.61 -27.38 16.41
N VAL A 343 8.00 -27.67 15.16
CA VAL A 343 9.32 -28.20 14.82
C VAL A 343 10.43 -27.21 15.16
N ILE A 344 10.27 -25.93 14.82
CA ILE A 344 11.26 -24.90 15.17
C ILE A 344 11.44 -24.81 16.68
N ILE A 345 10.35 -24.76 17.45
CA ILE A 345 10.38 -24.73 18.92
C ILE A 345 11.08 -25.98 19.46
N PHE A 346 10.73 -27.17 18.95
CA PHE A 346 11.36 -28.42 19.35
C PHE A 346 12.87 -28.44 19.08
N VAL A 347 13.31 -27.98 17.89
CA VAL A 347 14.74 -27.91 17.53
C VAL A 347 15.48 -26.92 18.43
N VAL A 348 14.91 -25.74 18.68
CA VAL A 348 15.50 -24.75 19.59
C VAL A 348 15.62 -25.32 21.00
N LEU A 349 14.56 -25.95 21.54
CA LEU A 349 14.59 -26.59 22.85
C LEU A 349 15.66 -27.68 22.91
N ARG A 350 15.78 -28.53 21.89
CA ARG A 350 16.82 -29.57 21.81
C ARG A 350 18.23 -28.98 21.80
N LEU A 351 18.46 -27.89 21.07
CA LEU A 351 19.78 -27.23 21.02
C LEU A 351 20.15 -26.57 22.35
N VAL A 352 19.19 -25.92 23.02
CA VAL A 352 19.39 -25.28 24.33
C VAL A 352 19.64 -26.32 25.41
N LEU A 353 18.78 -27.34 25.51
CA LEU A 353 18.94 -28.45 26.46
C LEU A 353 20.20 -29.26 26.16
N GLY A 354 20.56 -29.44 24.90
CA GLY A 354 21.77 -30.18 24.53
C GLY A 354 23.08 -29.52 24.96
N ARG A 355 23.09 -28.18 25.10
CA ARG A 355 24.30 -27.39 25.39
C ARG A 355 24.50 -27.00 26.84
N SER A 356 23.52 -27.19 27.71
CA SER A 356 23.62 -26.81 29.13
C SER A 356 23.04 -27.89 30.03
N ASP A 357 23.89 -28.54 30.83
CA ASP A 357 23.46 -29.53 31.82
C ASP A 357 22.53 -28.89 32.88
N SER A 358 22.76 -27.63 33.24
CA SER A 358 21.85 -26.85 34.10
C SER A 358 20.44 -26.73 33.51
N MET A 359 20.32 -26.52 32.19
CA MET A 359 19.01 -26.48 31.53
C MET A 359 18.36 -27.86 31.43
N LYS A 360 19.15 -28.94 31.25
CA LYS A 360 18.63 -30.33 31.32
C LYS A 360 18.04 -30.62 32.70
N HIS A 361 18.76 -30.25 33.77
CA HIS A 361 18.28 -30.42 35.14
C HIS A 361 17.00 -29.62 35.40
N LEU A 362 16.96 -28.34 35.01
CA LEU A 362 15.76 -27.50 35.15
C LEU A 362 14.55 -28.08 34.42
N TRP A 363 14.76 -28.58 33.19
CA TRP A 363 13.71 -29.24 32.40
C TRP A 363 13.23 -30.55 33.03
N TYR A 364 14.14 -31.36 33.58
CA TYR A 364 13.79 -32.59 34.29
C TYR A 364 12.96 -32.30 35.55
N TYR A 365 13.33 -31.29 36.35
CA TYR A 365 12.53 -30.85 37.50
C TYR A 365 11.14 -30.37 37.09
N PHE A 366 11.04 -29.58 36.02
CA PHE A 366 9.75 -29.13 35.48
C PHE A 366 8.86 -30.31 35.07
N LEU A 367 9.39 -31.28 34.30
CA LEU A 367 8.62 -32.46 33.90
C LEU A 367 8.19 -33.32 35.11
N SER A 368 9.10 -33.52 36.05
CA SER A 368 8.83 -34.31 37.26
C SER A 368 7.73 -33.66 38.10
N TYR A 369 7.75 -32.33 38.22
CA TYR A 369 6.71 -31.56 38.90
C TYR A 369 5.37 -31.59 38.15
N ALA A 370 5.38 -31.48 36.82
CA ALA A 370 4.17 -31.59 36.00
C ALA A 370 3.51 -32.98 36.12
N MET A 371 4.30 -34.05 36.10
CA MET A 371 3.80 -35.42 36.31
C MET A 371 3.27 -35.62 37.73
N TYR A 372 3.91 -35.01 38.74
CA TYR A 372 3.42 -35.00 40.12
C TYR A 372 2.09 -34.25 40.26
N LEU A 373 1.93 -33.10 39.61
CA LEU A 373 0.64 -32.39 39.59
C LEU A 373 -0.45 -33.18 38.86
N GLN A 374 -0.11 -33.85 37.76
CA GLN A 374 -1.03 -34.72 37.05
C GLN A 374 -1.48 -35.91 37.91
N SER A 375 -0.58 -36.51 38.69
CA SER A 375 -0.93 -37.63 39.59
C SER A 375 -1.81 -37.17 40.77
N LEU A 376 -1.57 -35.98 41.31
CA LEU A 376 -2.46 -35.34 42.28
C LEU A 376 -3.86 -35.11 41.71
N LEU A 377 -3.95 -34.58 40.49
CA LEU A 377 -5.22 -34.34 39.81
C LEU A 377 -5.95 -35.63 39.44
N SER A 378 -5.24 -36.68 39.01
CA SER A 378 -5.87 -37.97 38.73
C SER A 378 -6.41 -38.62 40.00
N ASN A 379 -5.67 -38.52 41.11
CA ASN A 379 -6.08 -39.10 42.39
C ASN A 379 -7.30 -38.37 43.00
N ALA A 380 -7.40 -37.05 42.79
CA ALA A 380 -8.53 -36.23 43.25
C ALA A 380 -9.83 -36.45 42.44
N VAL A 381 -9.75 -37.02 41.23
CA VAL A 381 -10.93 -37.36 40.41
C VAL A 381 -11.44 -38.77 40.68
N THR A 382 -10.61 -39.63 41.29
CA THR A 382 -10.95 -41.02 41.66
C THR A 382 -11.38 -41.20 43.12
N SER A 383 -11.32 -40.14 43.93
CA SER A 383 -11.86 -40.05 45.30
C SER A 383 -13.16 -39.27 45.30
#